data_AF-A0A6P1YFP6-F1
#
_entry.id   AF-A0A6P1YFP6-F1
#
_cell.length_a   1.000
_cell.length_b   1.000
_cell.length_c   1.000
_cell.angle_alpha   90.00
_cell.angle_beta   90.00
_cell.angle_gamma   90.00
#
_symmetry.space_group_name_H-M   'P 1'
#
loop_
_entity.id
_entity.type
_entity.pdbx_description
1 polymer ?
#
loop_
_entity_poly.entity_id
_entity_poly.type
_entity_poly.pdbx_seq_one_letter_code
_entity_poly.pdbx_strand_id
1 'polypeptide(L)'
;MENSRLAKVKKLLTVIISVGWIFFGVALKNYLAAKLENFQNLELANYLIEKFKLKGMGELQALFDKVQTSLLVAIILIPLFIVILSLVLKKRGKEMASVSNLMGMTLAGLWMVIGYYIAGGILKGNMIVPIFSVPANILQFVGGLIIAYPIILGLKRTKYIKNI
;
A
#
# COMPACT_ATOMS: atom_id res chain seq x y z
N MET A 1 2.54 -26.00 25.01
CA MET A 1 3.43 -24.82 25.00
C MET A 1 3.66 -24.24 23.60
N GLU A 2 3.77 -25.05 22.55
CA GLU A 2 4.03 -24.61 21.16
C GLU A 2 2.98 -23.63 20.59
N ASN A 3 1.70 -23.85 20.90
CA ASN A 3 0.60 -23.00 20.45
C ASN A 3 0.65 -21.55 21.00
N SER A 4 1.27 -21.36 22.18
CA SER A 4 1.44 -20.04 22.81
C SER A 4 2.54 -19.21 22.13
N ARG A 5 3.66 -19.84 21.75
CA ARG A 5 4.75 -19.16 21.02
C ARG A 5 4.29 -18.74 19.63
N LEU A 6 3.59 -19.62 18.92
CA LEU A 6 3.05 -19.34 17.59
C LEU A 6 2.05 -18.15 17.63
N ALA A 7 1.17 -18.11 18.63
CA ALA A 7 0.23 -17.00 18.80
C ALA A 7 0.94 -15.66 19.05
N LYS A 8 2.00 -15.66 19.88
CA LYS A 8 2.83 -14.47 20.13
C LYS A 8 3.53 -13.99 18.86
N VAL A 9 4.13 -14.90 18.09
CA VAL A 9 4.79 -14.57 16.81
C VAL A 9 3.79 -13.97 15.82
N LYS A 10 2.61 -14.57 15.65
CA LYS A 10 1.56 -14.03 14.77
C LYS A 10 1.11 -12.63 15.18
N LYS A 11 0.95 -12.39 16.49
CA LYS A 11 0.61 -11.07 17.04
C LYS A 11 1.73 -10.04 16.76
N LEU A 12 2.99 -10.42 16.99
CA LEU A 12 4.14 -9.56 16.73
C LEU A 12 4.25 -9.18 15.24
N LEU A 13 4.14 -10.16 14.34
CA LEU A 13 4.15 -9.93 12.89
C LEU A 13 3.03 -8.98 12.44
N THR A 14 1.82 -9.16 12.98
CA THR A 14 0.69 -8.27 12.69
C THR A 14 1.00 -6.83 13.06
N VAL A 15 1.56 -6.60 14.26
CA VAL A 15 1.95 -5.26 14.72
C VAL A 15 3.04 -4.68 13.82
N ILE A 16 4.08 -5.44 13.49
CA ILE A 16 5.17 -4.97 12.62
C ILE A 16 4.65 -4.55 11.25
N ILE A 17 3.77 -5.34 10.63
CA ILE A 17 3.21 -5.03 9.31
C ILE A 17 2.36 -3.75 9.37
N SER A 18 1.49 -3.63 10.37
CA SER A 18 0.65 -2.43 10.55
C SER A 18 1.50 -1.18 10.80
N VAL A 19 2.51 -1.28 11.66
CA VAL A 19 3.47 -0.19 11.92
C VAL A 19 4.24 0.15 10.65
N GLY A 20 4.67 -0.84 9.86
CA GLY A 20 5.38 -0.63 8.60
C GLY A 20 4.58 0.18 7.59
N TRP A 21 3.28 -0.10 7.43
CA TRP A 21 2.39 0.68 6.58
C TRP A 21 2.26 2.14 7.02
N ILE A 22 2.03 2.35 8.33
CA ILE A 22 1.88 3.70 8.89
C ILE A 22 3.19 4.47 8.74
N PHE A 23 4.31 3.86 9.14
CA PHE A 23 5.64 4.44 9.04
C PHE A 23 5.97 4.83 7.60
N PHE A 24 5.77 3.92 6.63
CA PHE A 24 6.05 4.20 5.23
C PHE A 24 5.19 5.36 4.69
N GLY A 25 3.88 5.35 4.95
CA GLY A 25 2.99 6.43 4.52
C GLY A 25 3.36 7.78 5.14
N VAL A 26 3.66 7.81 6.44
CA VAL A 26 4.09 9.03 7.14
C VAL A 26 5.46 9.50 6.65
N ALA A 27 6.41 8.59 6.45
CA ALA A 27 7.75 8.93 5.93
C ALA A 27 7.66 9.58 4.55
N LEU A 28 6.85 9.01 3.63
CA LEU A 28 6.63 9.61 2.31
C LEU A 28 5.93 10.96 2.38
N LYS A 29 4.91 11.09 3.25
CA LYS A 29 4.23 12.37 3.46
C LYS A 29 5.21 13.44 3.95
N ASN A 30 6.00 13.13 4.98
CA ASN A 30 6.94 14.08 5.57
C ASN A 30 8.07 14.43 4.58
N TYR A 31 8.56 13.45 3.84
CA TYR A 31 9.56 13.68 2.79
C TYR A 31 9.02 14.57 1.67
N LEU A 32 7.78 14.34 1.23
CA LEU A 32 7.12 15.18 0.22
C LEU A 32 6.86 16.59 0.75
N ALA A 33 6.42 16.73 2.01
CA ALA A 33 6.16 18.03 2.66
C ALA A 33 7.45 18.85 2.85
N ALA A 34 8.55 18.24 3.30
CA ALA A 34 9.83 18.92 3.45
C ALA A 34 10.39 19.40 2.09
N LYS A 35 10.05 18.71 0.99
CA LYS A 35 10.37 19.16 -0.38
C LYS A 35 9.37 20.21 -0.87
N LEU A 36 8.12 20.18 -0.41
CA LEU A 36 7.09 21.18 -0.69
C LEU A 36 7.43 22.55 -0.09
N GLU A 37 7.88 22.61 1.16
CA GLU A 37 8.30 23.88 1.79
C GLU A 37 9.54 24.49 1.09
N ASN A 38 10.34 23.66 0.43
CA ASN A 38 11.45 24.07 -0.43
C ASN A 38 11.03 24.43 -1.88
N PHE A 39 9.74 24.55 -2.19
CA PHE A 39 9.23 24.94 -3.53
C PHE A 39 9.64 26.33 -4.01
N GLN A 40 10.27 27.13 -3.14
CA GLN A 40 10.95 28.34 -3.57
C GLN A 40 12.14 28.04 -4.51
N ASN A 41 12.62 26.79 -4.57
CA ASN A 41 13.52 26.33 -5.63
C ASN A 41 12.74 26.16 -6.94
N LEU A 42 12.74 27.22 -7.76
CA LEU A 42 12.17 27.28 -9.11
C LEU A 42 12.48 26.03 -9.96
N GLU A 43 13.65 25.42 -9.79
CA GLU A 43 14.12 24.30 -10.62
C GLU A 43 13.31 23.01 -10.41
N LEU A 44 13.08 22.58 -9.15
CA LEU A 44 12.31 21.36 -8.89
C LEU A 44 10.84 21.54 -9.28
N ALA A 45 10.26 22.70 -9.03
CA ALA A 45 8.90 23.02 -9.42
C ALA A 45 8.74 22.95 -10.94
N ASN A 46 9.65 23.58 -11.69
CA ASN A 46 9.64 23.56 -13.16
C ASN A 46 9.83 22.13 -13.69
N TYR A 47 10.76 21.36 -13.13
CA TYR A 47 10.95 19.94 -13.50
C TYR A 47 9.67 19.12 -13.31
N LEU A 48 8.97 19.28 -12.19
CA LEU A 48 7.73 18.53 -11.92
C LEU A 48 6.57 18.99 -12.81
N ILE A 49 6.46 20.30 -13.09
CA ILE A 49 5.47 20.85 -14.04
C ILE A 49 5.67 20.20 -15.41
N GLU A 50 6.90 20.19 -15.92
CA GLU A 50 7.22 19.57 -17.21
C GLU A 50 6.97 18.06 -17.18
N LYS A 51 7.46 17.37 -16.15
CA LYS A 51 7.36 15.90 -16.02
C LYS A 51 5.92 15.41 -16.00
N PHE A 52 5.04 16.13 -15.32
CA PHE A 52 3.62 15.79 -15.20
C PHE A 52 2.75 16.53 -16.23
N LYS A 53 3.35 17.31 -17.15
CA LYS A 53 2.66 18.09 -18.19
C LYS A 53 1.58 19.02 -17.61
N LEU A 54 1.90 19.67 -16.50
CA LEU A 54 0.99 20.57 -15.79
C LEU A 54 1.02 21.97 -16.39
N LYS A 55 -0.06 22.73 -16.22
CA LYS A 55 -0.17 24.09 -16.78
C LYS A 55 0.51 25.18 -15.94
N GLY A 56 0.97 24.84 -14.74
CA GLY A 56 1.66 25.78 -13.84
C GLY A 56 1.66 25.35 -12.38
N MET A 57 2.09 26.27 -11.50
CA MET A 57 2.20 26.01 -10.06
C MET A 57 0.87 25.67 -9.38
N GLY A 58 -0.25 26.23 -9.85
CA GLY A 58 -1.57 25.94 -9.26
C GLY A 58 -1.97 24.46 -9.41
N GLU A 59 -1.78 23.88 -10.60
CA GLU A 59 -2.05 22.45 -10.82
C GLU A 59 -1.04 21.56 -10.08
N LEU A 60 0.20 22.02 -9.93
CA LEU A 60 1.22 21.30 -9.16
C LEU A 60 0.86 21.25 -7.67
N GLN A 61 0.46 22.37 -7.07
CA GLN A 61 -0.02 22.41 -5.68
C GLN A 61 -1.23 21.47 -5.48
N ALA A 62 -2.21 21.54 -6.38
CA ALA A 62 -3.38 20.66 -6.32
C ALA A 62 -3.00 19.17 -6.42
N LEU A 63 -2.02 18.81 -7.26
CA LEU A 63 -1.51 17.45 -7.36
C LEU A 63 -0.81 17.01 -6.06
N PHE A 64 0.00 17.89 -5.47
CA PHE A 64 0.65 17.63 -4.17
C PHE A 64 -0.39 17.39 -3.07
N ASP A 65 -1.37 18.27 -2.94
CA ASP A 65 -2.43 18.16 -1.93
C ASP A 65 -3.22 16.87 -2.11
N LYS A 66 -3.53 16.50 -3.36
CA LYS A 66 -4.18 15.23 -3.69
C LYS A 66 -3.34 14.03 -3.27
N VAL A 67 -2.04 14.04 -3.56
CA VAL A 67 -1.14 12.93 -3.18
C VAL A 67 -1.00 12.84 -1.66
N GLN A 68 -0.77 13.96 -0.96
CA GLN A 68 -0.70 13.98 0.50
C GLN A 68 -1.99 13.46 1.14
N THR A 69 -3.14 13.93 0.65
CA THR A 69 -4.45 13.46 1.12
C THR A 69 -4.61 11.97 0.87
N SER A 70 -4.20 11.49 -0.30
CA SER A 70 -4.28 10.06 -0.65
C SER A 70 -3.38 9.19 0.23
N LEU A 71 -2.19 9.66 0.60
CA LEU A 71 -1.30 8.98 1.55
C LEU A 71 -1.93 8.90 2.95
N LEU A 72 -2.59 9.98 3.40
CA LEU A 72 -3.34 9.98 4.67
C LEU A 72 -4.53 9.01 4.63
N VAL A 73 -5.30 9.03 3.53
CA VAL A 73 -6.39 8.10 3.32
C VAL A 73 -5.88 6.67 3.34
N ALA A 74 -4.75 6.37 2.68
CA ALA A 74 -4.18 5.03 2.65
C ALA A 74 -3.80 4.50 4.04
N ILE A 75 -3.24 5.36 4.91
CA ILE A 75 -2.89 5.03 6.31
C ILE A 75 -4.14 4.55 7.08
N ILE A 76 -5.31 5.10 6.78
CA ILE A 76 -6.58 4.75 7.44
C ILE A 76 -7.27 3.58 6.73
N LEU A 77 -7.29 3.60 5.40
CA LEU A 77 -8.04 2.69 4.55
C LEU A 77 -7.50 1.26 4.64
N ILE A 78 -6.18 1.07 4.71
CA ILE A 78 -5.57 -0.26 4.77
C ILE A 78 -5.95 -1.01 6.07
N PRO A 79 -5.76 -0.43 7.28
CA PRO A 79 -6.24 -1.07 8.51
C PRO A 79 -7.74 -1.36 8.49
N LEU A 80 -8.56 -0.40 8.04
CA LEU A 80 -10.00 -0.56 7.95
C LEU A 80 -10.38 -1.70 7.01
N PHE A 81 -9.76 -1.76 5.82
CA PHE A 81 -9.99 -2.81 4.84
C PHE A 81 -9.62 -4.19 5.38
N ILE A 82 -8.49 -4.32 6.08
CA ILE A 82 -8.07 -5.58 6.71
C ILE A 82 -9.11 -6.04 7.75
N VAL A 83 -9.61 -5.11 8.58
CA VAL A 83 -10.65 -5.41 9.59
C VAL A 83 -11.93 -5.88 8.90
N ILE A 84 -12.42 -5.14 7.90
CA ILE A 84 -13.63 -5.50 7.14
C ILE A 84 -13.46 -6.88 6.50
N LEU A 85 -12.34 -7.12 5.84
CA LEU A 85 -12.04 -8.39 5.18
C LEU A 85 -11.99 -9.53 6.21
N SER A 86 -11.36 -9.33 7.36
CA SER A 86 -11.33 -10.31 8.45
C SER A 86 -12.74 -10.67 8.94
N LEU A 87 -13.61 -9.67 9.14
CA LEU A 87 -14.99 -9.89 9.59
C LEU A 87 -15.83 -10.62 8.53
N VAL A 88 -15.74 -10.22 7.26
CA VAL A 88 -16.48 -10.84 6.15
C VAL A 88 -16.06 -12.29 5.96
N LEU A 89 -14.75 -12.57 6.04
CA LEU A 89 -14.24 -13.92 5.84
C LEU A 89 -14.53 -14.85 7.03
N LYS A 90 -14.48 -14.33 8.27
CA LYS A 90 -14.83 -15.09 9.48
C LYS A 90 -16.30 -15.54 9.47
N LYS A 91 -17.22 -14.67 9.01
CA LYS A 91 -18.66 -15.00 8.86
C LYS A 91 -18.94 -16.11 7.85
N ARG A 92 -18.04 -16.37 6.89
CA ARG A 92 -18.24 -17.39 5.84
C ARG A 92 -17.57 -18.73 6.13
N GLY A 93 -16.99 -18.93 7.32
CA GLY A 93 -16.41 -20.21 7.75
C GLY A 93 -15.25 -20.72 6.88
N LYS A 94 -14.63 -19.85 6.08
CA LYS A 94 -13.59 -20.26 5.11
C LYS A 94 -12.22 -20.19 5.75
N GLU A 95 -11.43 -21.25 5.62
CA GLU A 95 -10.01 -21.31 6.06
C GLU A 95 -9.13 -20.19 5.45
N MET A 96 -9.57 -19.59 4.35
CA MET A 96 -8.93 -18.42 3.74
C MET A 96 -8.98 -17.15 4.59
N ALA A 97 -9.85 -17.12 5.59
CA ALA A 97 -9.97 -16.07 6.60
C ALA A 97 -8.88 -16.13 7.67
N SER A 98 -7.95 -17.10 7.61
CA SER A 98 -6.94 -17.21 8.65
C SER A 98 -6.19 -15.88 8.76
N VAL A 99 -6.03 -15.41 10.00
CA VAL A 99 -5.30 -14.17 10.29
C VAL A 99 -3.91 -14.22 9.64
N SER A 100 -3.30 -15.41 9.57
CA SER A 100 -2.02 -15.64 8.91
C SER A 100 -2.04 -15.35 7.40
N ASN A 101 -3.09 -15.76 6.67
CA ASN A 101 -3.19 -15.50 5.23
C ASN A 101 -3.37 -14.01 4.95
N LEU A 102 -4.26 -13.35 5.71
CA LEU A 102 -4.49 -11.90 5.58
C LEU A 102 -3.22 -11.09 5.87
N MET A 103 -2.46 -11.48 6.90
CA MET A 103 -1.18 -10.84 7.20
C MET A 103 -0.14 -11.07 6.10
N GLY A 104 -0.03 -12.28 5.56
CA GLY A 104 0.85 -12.57 4.42
C GLY A 104 0.50 -11.74 3.19
N MET A 105 -0.79 -11.63 2.87
CA MET A 105 -1.28 -10.80 1.76
C MET A 105 -0.95 -9.31 1.99
N THR A 106 -1.13 -8.82 3.21
CA THR A 106 -0.87 -7.42 3.57
C THR A 106 0.63 -7.09 3.51
N LEU A 107 1.49 -8.02 3.94
CA LEU A 107 2.94 -7.90 3.83
C LEU A 107 3.39 -7.89 2.37
N ALA A 108 2.83 -8.77 1.53
CA ALA A 108 3.11 -8.79 0.10
C ALA A 108 2.68 -7.47 -0.57
N GLY A 109 1.53 -6.92 -0.18
CA GLY A 109 1.09 -5.59 -0.61
C GLY A 109 2.08 -4.49 -0.22
N LEU A 110 2.56 -4.49 1.03
CA LEU A 110 3.55 -3.52 1.51
C LEU A 110 4.85 -3.62 0.71
N TRP A 111 5.35 -4.84 0.52
CA TRP A 111 6.55 -5.10 -0.28
C TRP A 111 6.40 -4.61 -1.71
N MET A 112 5.26 -4.87 -2.34
CA MET A 112 4.97 -4.42 -3.70
C MET A 112 4.98 -2.89 -3.80
N VAL A 113 4.30 -2.18 -2.90
CA VAL A 113 4.24 -0.71 -2.93
C VAL A 113 5.62 -0.09 -2.68
N ILE A 114 6.39 -0.60 -1.72
CA ILE A 114 7.76 -0.15 -1.46
C ILE A 114 8.66 -0.45 -2.66
N GLY A 115 8.55 -1.64 -3.24
CA GLY A 115 9.31 -2.06 -4.41
C GLY A 115 9.08 -1.15 -5.61
N TYR A 116 7.83 -0.81 -5.92
CA TYR A 116 7.51 0.13 -6.99
C TYR A 116 8.01 1.55 -6.70
N TYR A 117 7.98 1.99 -5.45
CA TYR A 117 8.53 3.28 -5.06
C TYR A 117 10.05 3.33 -5.31
N ILE A 118 10.80 2.34 -4.81
CA ILE A 118 12.26 2.26 -4.96
C ILE A 118 12.64 2.10 -6.43
N ALA A 119 12.04 1.14 -7.13
CA ALA A 119 12.32 0.89 -8.54
C ALA A 119 12.01 2.13 -9.39
N GLY A 120 10.87 2.79 -9.14
CA GLY A 120 10.53 4.04 -9.80
C GLY A 120 11.56 5.14 -9.53
N GLY A 121 12.11 5.21 -8.33
CA GLY A 121 13.11 6.19 -7.94
C GLY A 121 14.44 5.99 -8.66
N ILE A 122 14.88 4.74 -8.76
CA ILE A 122 16.08 4.34 -9.51
C ILE A 122 15.88 4.65 -11.00
N LEU A 123 14.77 4.19 -11.59
CA LEU A 123 14.51 4.36 -13.03
C LEU A 123 14.36 5.83 -13.46
N LYS A 124 13.81 6.67 -12.57
CA LYS A 124 13.59 8.09 -12.86
C LYS A 124 14.75 8.98 -12.40
N GLY A 125 15.75 8.43 -11.70
CA GLY A 125 16.85 9.17 -11.09
C GLY A 125 16.41 10.17 -10.01
N ASN A 126 15.16 10.08 -9.54
CA ASN A 126 14.56 11.04 -8.62
C ASN A 126 13.55 10.32 -7.72
N MET A 127 13.73 10.41 -6.41
CA MET A 127 12.88 9.73 -5.40
C MET A 127 11.55 10.46 -5.11
N ILE A 128 11.35 11.67 -5.64
CA ILE A 128 10.12 12.46 -5.47
C ILE A 128 9.05 12.01 -6.47
N VAL A 129 9.42 11.83 -7.74
CA VAL A 129 8.46 11.46 -8.81
C VAL A 129 7.68 10.15 -8.53
N PRO A 130 8.27 9.09 -7.95
CA PRO A 130 7.56 7.85 -7.63
C PRO A 130 6.51 7.99 -6.52
N ILE A 131 6.62 9.00 -5.65
CA ILE A 131 5.65 9.25 -4.57
C ILE A 131 4.24 9.45 -5.15
N PHE A 132 4.15 10.15 -6.29
CA PHE A 132 2.90 10.39 -7.00
C PHE A 132 2.22 9.11 -7.51
N SER A 133 2.96 8.00 -7.67
CA SER A 133 2.40 6.70 -8.06
C SER A 133 2.00 5.81 -6.88
N VAL A 134 2.47 6.11 -5.67
CA VAL A 134 2.18 5.28 -4.48
C VAL A 134 0.68 5.13 -4.21
N PRO A 135 -0.17 6.19 -4.29
CA PRO A 135 -1.61 6.03 -4.15
C PRO A 135 -2.23 5.02 -5.12
N ALA A 136 -1.78 5.02 -6.39
CA ALA A 136 -2.27 4.09 -7.40
C ALA A 136 -1.82 2.65 -7.11
N ASN A 137 -0.58 2.44 -6.65
CA ASN A 137 -0.08 1.12 -6.26
C ASN A 137 -0.87 0.54 -5.06
N ILE A 138 -1.25 1.40 -4.11
CA ILE A 138 -2.09 0.99 -2.98
C ILE A 138 -3.50 0.61 -3.45
N LEU A 139 -4.09 1.40 -4.36
CA LEU A 139 -5.37 1.05 -4.97
C LEU A 139 -5.29 -0.27 -5.74
N GLN A 140 -4.20 -0.50 -6.49
CA GLN A 140 -3.94 -1.75 -7.19
C GLN A 140 -3.84 -2.93 -6.24
N PHE A 141 -3.18 -2.78 -5.10
CA PHE A 141 -3.14 -3.81 -4.06
C PHE A 141 -4.56 -4.16 -3.58
N VAL A 142 -5.36 -3.18 -3.20
CA VAL A 142 -6.74 -3.39 -2.72
C VAL A 142 -7.61 -4.03 -3.80
N GLY A 143 -7.55 -3.52 -5.03
CA GLY A 143 -8.27 -4.09 -6.18
C GLY A 143 -7.85 -5.53 -6.48
N GLY A 144 -6.54 -5.81 -6.44
CA GLY A 144 -6.00 -7.16 -6.60
C GLY A 144 -6.53 -8.14 -5.56
N LEU A 145 -6.68 -7.71 -4.30
CA LEU A 145 -7.28 -8.56 -3.26
C LEU A 145 -8.77 -8.85 -3.50
N ILE A 146 -9.52 -7.84 -3.93
CA ILE A 146 -10.95 -7.99 -4.27
C ILE A 146 -11.13 -8.99 -5.42
N ILE A 147 -10.27 -8.93 -6.43
CA ILE A 147 -10.30 -9.82 -7.61
C ILE A 147 -9.78 -11.23 -7.27
N ALA A 148 -8.71 -11.34 -6.47
CA ALA A 148 -8.12 -12.62 -6.11
C ALA A 148 -9.12 -13.51 -5.34
N TYR A 149 -9.96 -12.92 -4.50
CA TYR A 149 -10.91 -13.67 -3.68
C TYR A 149 -11.87 -14.58 -4.48
N PRO A 150 -12.67 -14.09 -5.45
CA PRO A 150 -13.54 -14.94 -6.25
C PRO A 150 -12.77 -15.97 -7.09
N ILE A 151 -11.60 -15.61 -7.64
CA ILE A 151 -10.76 -16.52 -8.43
C ILE A 151 -10.36 -17.73 -7.58
N ILE A 152 -9.85 -17.46 -6.38
CA ILE A 152 -9.40 -18.47 -5.44
C ILE A 152 -10.56 -19.38 -4.99
N LEU A 153 -11.76 -18.82 -4.79
CA LEU A 153 -12.96 -19.61 -4.50
C LEU A 153 -13.37 -20.51 -5.66
N GLY A 154 -13.25 -20.02 -6.89
CA GLY A 154 -13.46 -20.82 -8.09
C GLY A 154 -12.47 -21.98 -8.18
N LEU A 155 -11.17 -21.69 -7.97
CA LEU A 155 -10.11 -22.70 -7.98
C LEU A 155 -10.30 -23.78 -6.93
N LYS A 156 -10.70 -23.43 -5.71
CA LYS A 156 -10.96 -24.43 -4.64
C LYS A 156 -12.08 -25.42 -4.98
N ARG A 157 -12.97 -25.06 -5.91
CA ARG A 157 -14.07 -25.94 -6.35
C ARG A 157 -13.66 -26.88 -7.47
N THR A 158 -12.45 -26.76 -8.02
CA THR A 158 -11.93 -27.67 -9.04
C THR A 158 -11.05 -28.75 -8.41
N LYS A 159 -11.07 -29.96 -8.97
CA LYS A 159 -10.29 -31.12 -8.47
C LYS A 159 -8.76 -30.96 -8.60
N TYR A 160 -8.27 -29.85 -9.14
CA TYR A 160 -6.84 -29.65 -9.41
C TYR A 160 -5.99 -29.42 -8.15
N ILE A 161 -6.59 -28.95 -7.04
CA ILE A 161 -5.87 -28.68 -5.77
C ILE A 161 -6.18 -29.77 -4.75
N LYS A 162 -5.89 -31.03 -5.06
CA LYS A 162 -5.92 -32.13 -4.06
C LYS A 162 -4.52 -32.56 -3.59
N ASN A 163 -3.46 -32.13 -4.27
CA ASN A 163 -2.07 -32.58 -4.07
C ASN A 163 -1.04 -31.44 -3.97
N ILE A 164 -1.44 -30.23 -3.57
CA ILE A 164 -0.52 -29.15 -3.15
C ILE A 164 -0.76 -28.92 -1.66
#